data_AF-A0A7G8DLE0-F1
#
_entry.id   AF-A0A7G8DLE0-F1
#
_cell.length_a   1.000
_cell.length_b   1.000
_cell.length_c   1.000
_cell.angle_alpha   90.00
_cell.angle_beta   90.00
_cell.angle_gamma   90.00
#
_symmetry.space_group_name_H-M   'P 1'
#
loop_
_entity.id
_entity.type
_entity.pdbx_description
1 polymer ?
#
loop_
_entity_poly.entity_id
_entity_poly.type
_entity_poly.pdbx_seq_one_letter_code
_entity_poly.pdbx_strand_id
1 'polypeptide(L)' 'MNSTQVLTAQPKEDTLIDALRGCRSVAELRALEQRIASSDSIPLFDWICDLLVQRRISRGLAARLLGQLHNR' A
#
# COMPACT_ATOMS: atom_id res chain seq x y z
N MET A 1 5.86 -32.41 -8.80
CA MET A 1 6.35 -31.60 -7.66
C MET A 1 5.76 -30.21 -7.82
N ASN A 2 4.76 -29.91 -7.00
CA ASN A 2 3.71 -28.93 -7.28
C ASN A 2 4.24 -27.49 -7.12
N SER A 3 4.21 -26.73 -8.21
CA SER A 3 4.53 -25.30 -8.18
C SER A 3 3.30 -24.51 -7.74
N THR A 4 3.41 -23.99 -6.53
CA THR A 4 2.91 -22.67 -6.12
C THR A 4 1.39 -22.51 -6.10
N GLN A 5 0.83 -22.68 -4.90
CA GLN A 5 -0.47 -22.14 -4.51
C GLN A 5 -0.45 -20.62 -4.69
N VAL A 6 -0.93 -20.14 -5.82
CA VAL A 6 -1.25 -18.72 -6.02
C VAL A 6 -2.76 -18.60 -5.85
N LEU A 7 -3.22 -17.49 -5.27
CA LEU A 7 -4.62 -17.05 -5.19
C LEU A 7 -5.40 -17.45 -3.92
N THR A 8 -4.78 -17.34 -2.74
CA THR A 8 -5.49 -16.83 -1.55
C THR A 8 -5.10 -15.37 -1.32
N ALA A 9 -5.16 -14.57 -2.39
CA ALA A 9 -5.17 -13.11 -2.28
C ALA A 9 -6.55 -12.73 -1.74
N GLN A 10 -6.61 -12.55 -0.42
CA GLN A 10 -7.73 -11.93 0.25
C GLN A 10 -8.05 -10.62 -0.51
N PRO A 11 -9.28 -10.40 -1.00
CA PRO A 11 -9.64 -9.35 -1.97
C PRO A 11 -9.56 -7.90 -1.42
N LYS A 12 -8.71 -7.64 -0.42
CA LYS A 12 -8.48 -6.33 0.20
C LYS A 12 -7.06 -5.82 -0.01
N GLU A 13 -6.04 -6.67 0.09
CA GLU A 13 -4.63 -6.26 0.03
C GLU A 13 -4.22 -5.88 -1.40
N ASP A 14 -4.45 -6.75 -2.39
CA ASP A 14 -4.12 -6.46 -3.80
C ASP A 14 -4.88 -5.23 -4.32
N THR A 15 -6.15 -5.04 -3.94
CA THR A 15 -6.93 -3.85 -4.32
C THR A 15 -6.35 -2.56 -3.73
N LEU A 16 -5.85 -2.61 -2.49
CA LEU A 16 -5.17 -1.48 -1.88
C LEU A 16 -3.80 -1.23 -2.53
N ILE A 17 -3.06 -2.27 -2.89
CA ILE A 17 -1.79 -2.15 -3.63
C ILE A 17 -2.04 -1.48 -5.00
N ASP A 18 -3.08 -1.89 -5.72
CA ASP A 18 -3.45 -1.26 -7.00
C ASP A 18 -3.91 0.19 -6.81
N ALA A 19 -4.64 0.50 -5.73
CA ALA A 19 -4.99 1.88 -5.39
C ALA A 19 -3.74 2.72 -5.09
N LEU A 20 -2.75 2.17 -4.37
CA LEU A 20 -1.47 2.83 -4.10
C LEU A 20 -0.64 3.04 -5.38
N ARG A 21 -0.64 2.06 -6.30
CA ARG A 21 -0.01 2.19 -7.62
C ARG A 21 -0.71 3.24 -8.49
N GLY A 22 -2.03 3.37 -8.33
CA GLY A 22 -2.86 4.36 -9.01
C GLY A 22 -2.75 5.77 -8.45
N CYS A 23 -2.41 5.92 -7.16
CA CYS A 23 -2.24 7.22 -6.51
C CYS A 23 -1.11 8.01 -7.13
N ARG A 24 -1.46 9.03 -7.92
CA ARG A 24 -0.46 9.94 -8.52
C ARG A 24 -0.26 11.19 -7.66
N SER A 25 -1.26 11.55 -6.86
CA SER A 25 -1.32 12.79 -6.11
C SER A 25 -1.40 12.55 -4.60
N VAL A 26 -0.79 13.47 -3.83
CA VAL A 26 -0.83 13.46 -2.35
C VAL A 26 -2.27 13.49 -1.83
N ALA A 27 -3.19 14.15 -2.55
CA ALA A 27 -4.61 14.22 -2.20
C ALA A 27 -5.28 12.83 -2.24
N GLU A 28 -4.99 12.00 -3.24
CA GLU A 28 -5.52 10.63 -3.32
C GLU A 28 -4.92 9.75 -2.23
N LEU A 29 -3.61 9.92 -1.96
CA LEU A 29 -2.93 9.20 -0.90
C LEU A 29 -3.51 9.53 0.49
N ARG A 30 -3.82 10.80 0.76
CA ARG A 30 -4.50 11.23 1.99
C ARG A 30 -5.94 10.75 2.07
N ALA A 31 -6.67 10.73 0.96
CA ALA A 31 -8.03 10.17 0.94
C ALA A 31 -8.01 8.67 1.26
N LEU A 32 -6.99 7.95 0.77
CA LEU A 32 -6.75 6.55 1.09
C LEU A 32 -6.36 6.38 2.57
N GLU A 33 -5.44 7.20 3.07
CA GLU A 33 -5.03 7.24 4.48
C GLU A 33 -6.23 7.47 5.39
N GLN A 34 -7.09 8.45 5.10
CA GLN A 34 -8.29 8.73 5.90
C GLN A 34 -9.29 7.57 5.88
N ARG A 35 -9.51 6.92 4.73
CA ARG A 35 -10.37 5.73 4.63
C ARG A 35 -9.83 4.56 5.46
N ILE A 36 -8.52 4.39 5.50
CA ILE A 36 -7.85 3.32 6.26
C ILE A 36 -7.83 3.66 7.76
N ALA A 37 -7.50 4.90 8.11
CA ALA A 37 -7.49 5.40 9.50
C ALA A 37 -8.88 5.36 10.15
N SER A 38 -9.95 5.51 9.36
CA SER A 38 -11.33 5.36 9.84
C SER A 38 -11.69 3.93 10.25
N SER A 39 -10.85 2.95 9.90
CA SER A 39 -11.08 1.52 10.12
C SER A 39 -10.14 0.92 11.19
N ASP A 40 -9.74 1.71 12.19
CA ASP A 40 -8.85 1.30 13.31
C ASP A 40 -7.57 0.57 12.83
N SER A 41 -7.13 0.92 11.62
CA SER A 41 -6.10 0.20 10.89
C SER A 41 -4.73 0.85 11.12
N ILE A 42 -3.69 0.02 10.99
CA ILE A 42 -2.27 0.40 11.03
C ILE A 42 -2.04 1.65 10.15
N PRO A 43 -1.19 2.61 10.56
CA PRO A 43 -0.88 3.78 9.76
C PRO A 43 -0.46 3.41 8.34
N LEU A 44 -0.90 4.18 7.34
CA LEU A 44 -0.56 3.90 5.93
C LEU A 44 0.95 3.82 5.69
N PHE A 45 1.72 4.57 6.47
CA PHE A 45 3.17 4.53 6.48
C PHE A 45 3.72 3.13 6.80
N ASP A 46 3.32 2.55 7.93
CA ASP A 46 3.73 1.20 8.34
C ASP A 46 3.27 0.16 7.33
N TRP A 47 2.07 0.32 6.78
CA TRP A 47 1.55 -0.58 5.77
C TRP A 47 2.39 -0.56 4.47
N ILE A 48 2.81 0.62 4.00
CA ILE A 48 3.72 0.75 2.85
C ILE A 48 5.09 0.12 3.15
N CYS A 49 5.59 0.27 4.38
CA CYS A 49 6.83 -0.38 4.83
C CYS A 49 6.70 -1.91 4.82
N ASP A 50 5.58 -2.46 5.32
CA ASP A 50 5.28 -3.89 5.28
C ASP A 50 5.23 -4.41 3.83
N LEU A 51 4.50 -3.71 2.95
CA LEU A 51 4.42 -4.06 1.53
C LEU A 51 5.78 -4.05 0.85
N LEU A 52 6.68 -3.15 1.26
CA LEU A 52 8.04 -3.08 0.75
C LEU A 52 8.87 -4.29 1.23
N VAL A 53 8.78 -4.65 2.51
CA VAL A 53 9.44 -5.83 3.10
C VAL A 53 8.95 -7.10 2.43
N GLN A 54 7.64 -7.21 2.22
CA GLN A 54 6.98 -8.33 1.55
C GLN A 54 7.17 -8.34 0.02
N ARG A 55 7.90 -7.34 -0.54
CA ARG A 55 8.15 -7.17 -1.99
C ARG A 55 6.90 -7.10 -2.85
N ARG A 56 5.78 -6.62 -2.30
CA ARG A 56 4.51 -6.40 -3.00
C ARG A 56 4.51 -5.13 -3.86
N ILE A 57 5.37 -4.17 -3.51
CA ILE A 57 5.58 -2.91 -4.22
C ILE A 57 7.05 -2.68 -4.57
N SER A 58 7.31 -1.84 -5.58
CA SER A 58 8.68 -1.48 -5.96
C SER A 58 9.28 -0.45 -4.98
N ARG A 59 10.61 -0.48 -4.82
CA ARG A 59 11.35 0.49 -3.97
C ARG A 59 11.08 1.94 -4.37
N GLY A 60 10.98 2.21 -5.67
CA GLY A 60 10.68 3.54 -6.19
C GLY A 60 9.26 4.00 -5.85
N LEU A 61 8.27 3.11 -5.93
CA LEU A 61 6.91 3.41 -5.53
C LEU A 61 6.83 3.68 -4.02
N ALA A 62 7.45 2.83 -3.21
CA ALA A 62 7.50 3.01 -1.76
C ALA A 62 8.16 4.36 -1.39
N ALA A 63 9.33 4.67 -1.96
CA ALA A 63 10.02 5.94 -1.70
C ALA A 63 9.17 7.16 -2.07
N ARG A 64 8.44 7.11 -3.20
CA ARG A 64 7.53 8.17 -3.61
C ARG A 64 6.37 8.32 -2.62
N LEU A 65 5.69 7.24 -2.25
CA LEU A 65 4.54 7.27 -1.34
C LEU A 65 4.96 7.73 0.06
N LEU A 66 6.04 7.15 0.61
CA LEU A 66 6.60 7.55 1.90
C LEU A 66 7.05 9.02 1.89
N GLY A 67 7.67 9.48 0.80
CA GLY A 67 8.04 10.89 0.64
C GLY A 67 6.82 11.81 0.60
N GLN A 68 5.73 11.41 -0.06
CA GLN A 68 4.48 12.16 -0.10
C GLN A 68 3.77 12.21 1.27
N LEU A 69 3.88 11.15 2.08
CA LEU A 69 3.35 11.12 3.44
C LEU A 69 4.22 11.93 4.42
N HIS A 70 5.54 11.91 4.23
CA HIS A 70 6.50 12.55 5.13
C HIS A 70 6.65 14.07 4.89
N ASN A 71 6.42 14.55 3.68
CA ASN A 71 6.56 15.97 3.32
C ASN A 71 5.34 16.80 3.76
N ARG A 72 5.08 16.79 5.07
CA ARG A 72 3.91 17.40 5.71
C ARG A 72 4.01 18.92 5.86
#